data_AF-A0AAD7UJH1-F1
#
_entry.id   AF-A0AAD7UJH1-F1
#
_cell.length_a   1.000
_cell.length_b   1.000
_cell.length_c   1.000
_cell.angle_alpha   90.00
_cell.angle_beta   90.00
_cell.angle_gamma   90.00
#
_symmetry.space_group_name_H-M   'P 1'
#
loop_
_entity.id
_entity.type
_entity.pdbx_description
1 polymer ?
#
loop_
_entity_poly.entity_id
_entity_poly.type
_entity_poly.pdbx_seq_one_letter_code
_entity_poly.pdbx_strand_id
1 'polypeptide(L)'
;MLPLPKPRVPARASNTSGISTTTRDVRGDVLSSLLSGTPSSSKVLTPQARAVRDEVVSQESAIERSVFRGPSLRSVEPIRRRQPCVEVVATQPGAIEVSIESWKQHEHPVLTVSRVNDESAIADDGGTAGLAVVAVARRRHVALQPPPPASLDVVLSQLGRSARRDQFPAYVHLCDAAHYVPPSLVTPRAAPEYSETWLQQVIVATNRKPIVDEEGLARFSPTLDDSTTWGIATIAIDEGFRGPLIGDIQKFRFVSWEPLARDRALHKLSHAASLDGDCLVYVHGFNTNLQFAARSAALYSRAFDRPTVVCFAWPSNPPLPKTWAISAVLSVAERNYTAAEQMLQRSVPVLAATAKLVRDALPRQTHLHWKAHSMGCYLVLAALDAVLQENNASRVAQRVVLDAPDTPTWFFQQAIARTSAHDVRFLHYFNPNDEPVELARQRRGLDYPAPGNGCVTAGQLGVQSVDCSNAKASYGNHDYGRIDPLCLADQRDFLKGTLPENRHLLHDPVKPGLWQIPPSR
;
A
#
# COMPACT_ATOMS: atom_id res chain seq x y z
N MET A 1 54.35 -11.93 -19.60
CA MET A 1 54.04 -10.50 -19.81
C MET A 1 54.21 -10.19 -21.29
N LEU A 2 53.10 -10.02 -22.01
CA LEU A 2 53.06 -9.62 -23.42
C LEU A 2 52.37 -8.25 -23.52
N PRO A 3 52.86 -7.31 -24.34
CA PRO A 3 52.32 -5.95 -24.38
C PRO A 3 51.05 -5.88 -25.24
N LEU A 4 50.08 -5.10 -24.76
CA LEU A 4 48.82 -4.82 -25.46
C LEU A 4 49.06 -3.89 -26.67
N PRO A 5 48.30 -4.06 -27.78
CA PRO A 5 48.40 -3.21 -28.95
C PRO A 5 47.70 -1.86 -28.77
N LYS A 6 48.32 -0.79 -29.29
CA LYS A 6 47.78 0.58 -29.29
C LYS A 6 46.62 0.73 -30.30
N PRO A 7 45.61 1.57 -30.00
CA PRO A 7 44.48 1.80 -30.91
C PRO A 7 44.88 2.62 -32.14
N ARG A 8 44.38 2.20 -33.31
CA ARG A 8 44.50 2.92 -34.59
C ARG A 8 43.44 4.02 -34.69
N VAL A 9 43.89 5.23 -35.01
CA VAL A 9 43.03 6.36 -35.42
C VAL A 9 42.77 6.25 -36.92
N PRO A 10 41.52 6.33 -37.41
CA PRO A 10 41.26 6.31 -38.84
C PRO A 10 41.52 7.67 -39.49
N ALA A 11 42.10 7.59 -40.69
CA ALA A 11 42.54 8.70 -41.52
C ALA A 11 41.37 9.53 -42.08
N ARG A 12 41.63 10.83 -42.21
CA ARG A 12 40.76 11.87 -42.74
C ARG A 12 40.86 11.88 -44.27
N ALA A 13 39.75 11.60 -44.97
CA ALA A 13 39.65 11.79 -46.41
C ALA A 13 38.95 13.13 -46.70
N SER A 14 39.67 14.01 -47.37
CA SER A 14 39.18 15.22 -48.02
C SER A 14 38.56 14.88 -49.38
N ASN A 15 37.40 15.44 -49.70
CA ASN A 15 37.22 16.18 -50.95
C ASN A 15 35.88 16.94 -51.01
N THR A 16 36.01 18.06 -51.68
CA THR A 16 35.17 19.26 -51.83
C THR A 16 34.06 19.15 -52.88
N SER A 17 32.92 19.80 -52.61
CA SER A 17 32.04 20.61 -53.50
C SER A 17 30.59 20.49 -52.99
N GLY A 18 29.77 21.50 -52.74
CA GLY A 18 29.85 22.95 -52.84
C GLY A 18 28.45 23.54 -52.59
N ILE A 19 28.43 24.80 -52.14
CA ILE A 19 27.38 25.82 -52.39
C ILE A 19 26.14 25.88 -51.46
N SER A 20 26.16 26.94 -50.61
CA SER A 20 25.07 27.92 -50.30
C SER A 20 23.93 27.48 -49.36
N THR A 21 23.46 28.23 -48.35
CA THR A 21 23.74 29.59 -47.82
C THR A 21 23.15 29.72 -46.40
N THR A 22 23.70 30.68 -45.64
CA THR A 22 23.09 31.46 -44.54
C THR A 22 22.60 30.77 -43.26
N THR A 23 23.44 30.81 -42.23
CA THR A 23 23.00 31.14 -40.86
C THR A 23 23.93 32.22 -40.29
N ARG A 24 23.32 33.30 -39.79
CA ARG A 24 23.96 34.43 -39.14
C ARG A 24 24.27 34.04 -37.70
N ASP A 25 25.53 34.16 -37.34
CA ASP A 25 26.05 34.15 -35.97
C ASP A 25 26.16 35.62 -35.51
N VAL A 26 25.65 35.94 -34.33
CA VAL A 26 26.17 37.03 -33.49
C VAL A 26 25.96 36.64 -32.02
N ARG A 27 27.00 36.06 -31.43
CA ARG A 27 27.32 36.25 -30.02
C ARG A 27 27.80 37.69 -29.81
N GLY A 28 27.28 38.36 -28.79
CA GLY A 28 27.81 39.63 -28.30
C GLY A 28 26.97 40.16 -27.14
N ASP A 29 27.64 40.35 -26.01
CA ASP A 29 27.30 41.24 -24.89
C ASP A 29 26.23 40.79 -23.88
N VAL A 30 26.64 40.52 -22.63
CA VAL A 30 26.71 41.52 -21.54
C VAL A 30 27.10 40.80 -20.24
N LEU A 31 28.32 41.04 -19.77
CA LEU A 31 28.81 40.70 -18.43
C LEU A 31 29.65 41.89 -17.93
N SER A 32 29.01 42.89 -17.34
CA SER A 32 29.66 43.91 -16.48
C SER A 32 28.62 44.83 -15.83
N SER A 33 28.32 44.61 -14.55
CA SER A 33 27.97 45.67 -13.57
C SER A 33 27.54 45.07 -12.23
N LEU A 34 28.53 44.71 -11.41
CA LEU A 34 28.39 44.69 -9.96
C LEU A 34 29.63 45.36 -9.39
N LEU A 35 29.41 46.24 -8.39
CA LEU A 35 30.37 47.00 -7.59
C LEU A 35 30.76 48.39 -8.14
N SER A 36 30.05 49.42 -7.68
CA SER A 36 30.62 50.59 -6.96
C SER A 36 29.58 51.71 -6.78
N GLY A 37 29.52 52.30 -5.58
CA GLY A 37 28.98 53.65 -5.39
C GLY A 37 27.86 53.84 -4.36
N THR A 38 28.21 53.92 -3.07
CA THR A 38 27.61 54.87 -2.10
C THR A 38 28.47 56.16 -2.10
N PRO A 39 28.15 57.24 -1.35
CA PRO A 39 26.87 57.78 -0.81
C PRO A 39 26.71 59.32 -1.06
N SER A 40 25.55 59.92 -0.76
CA SER A 40 25.43 61.22 -0.06
C SER A 40 23.95 61.50 0.28
N SER A 41 23.62 61.68 1.57
CA SER A 41 23.18 62.94 2.22
C SER A 41 21.91 63.56 1.64
N SER A 42 20.90 64.06 2.34
CA SER A 42 20.61 64.35 3.75
C SER A 42 19.38 65.26 3.67
N LYS A 43 18.37 65.11 4.52
CA LYS A 43 17.67 66.27 5.11
C LYS A 43 16.80 65.84 6.29
N VAL A 44 17.25 66.32 7.43
CA VAL A 44 16.62 66.36 8.75
C VAL A 44 15.56 67.46 8.75
N LEU A 45 14.44 67.23 9.46
CA LEU A 45 13.80 68.21 10.35
C LEU A 45 12.81 67.46 11.27
N THR A 46 13.24 67.26 12.52
CA THR A 46 12.47 66.99 13.74
C THR A 46 12.02 68.32 14.38
N PRO A 47 11.41 68.37 15.58
CA PRO A 47 10.39 67.52 16.21
C PRO A 47 9.28 68.36 16.91
N GLN A 48 8.26 67.73 17.49
CA GLN A 48 7.76 68.19 18.79
C GLN A 48 7.22 67.04 19.65
N ALA A 49 7.62 67.09 20.92
CA ALA A 49 7.45 66.09 21.94
C ALA A 49 6.29 66.42 22.88
N ARG A 50 5.70 65.40 23.53
CA ARG A 50 5.54 65.42 24.99
C ARG A 50 5.26 64.02 25.55
N ALA A 51 6.04 63.71 26.58
CA ALA A 51 6.05 62.52 27.42
C ALA A 51 4.88 62.48 28.41
N VAL A 52 4.57 61.29 28.96
CA VAL A 52 4.48 60.99 30.41
C VAL A 52 4.51 59.46 30.65
N ARG A 53 5.54 59.01 31.41
CA ARG A 53 5.66 57.97 32.46
C ARG A 53 4.89 56.65 32.35
N ASP A 54 5.61 55.52 32.24
CA ASP A 54 6.16 54.64 33.32
C ASP A 54 5.16 53.55 33.73
N GLU A 55 5.40 52.30 33.32
CA GLU A 55 5.65 51.21 34.26
C GLU A 55 6.23 49.98 33.56
N VAL A 56 7.22 49.42 34.24
CA VAL A 56 8.03 48.25 33.92
C VAL A 56 7.22 46.99 34.22
N VAL A 57 7.27 45.95 33.37
CA VAL A 57 7.50 44.53 33.73
C VAL A 57 7.64 43.67 32.46
N SER A 58 8.87 43.17 32.30
CA SER A 58 9.35 41.90 31.73
C SER A 58 8.66 41.16 30.56
N GLN A 59 9.54 40.83 29.62
CA GLN A 59 9.79 39.51 29.01
C GLN A 59 9.07 39.09 27.71
N GLU A 60 9.92 39.04 26.69
CA GLU A 60 10.14 37.93 25.74
C GLU A 60 9.16 37.68 24.59
N SER A 61 9.58 38.25 23.45
CA SER A 61 9.74 37.61 22.14
C SER A 61 8.51 36.98 21.48
N ALA A 62 7.86 37.81 20.67
CA ALA A 62 7.15 37.39 19.49
C ALA A 62 8.13 36.89 18.41
N ILE A 63 8.02 35.62 18.03
CA ILE A 63 8.17 35.17 16.64
C ILE A 63 6.92 34.33 16.34
N GLU A 64 5.96 34.96 15.67
CA GLU A 64 4.94 34.26 14.90
C GLU A 64 5.56 33.73 13.61
N ARG A 65 5.37 32.44 13.33
CA ARG A 65 4.65 31.93 12.14
C ARG A 65 4.79 30.41 12.04
N SER A 66 3.86 29.71 12.70
CA SER A 66 3.44 28.36 12.31
C SER A 66 1.92 28.32 12.44
N VAL A 67 1.26 28.40 11.29
CA VAL A 67 -0.20 28.29 11.18
C VAL A 67 -0.52 26.80 11.28
N PHE A 68 -1.04 26.37 12.44
CA PHE A 68 -2.03 25.31 12.64
C PHE A 68 -2.11 25.01 14.15
N ARG A 69 -2.87 25.84 14.88
CA ARG A 69 -3.43 25.49 16.19
C ARG A 69 -4.95 25.52 16.10
N GLY A 70 -5.54 24.32 16.13
CA GLY A 70 -6.95 24.03 16.45
C GLY A 70 -7.87 23.68 15.27
N PRO A 71 -8.87 22.79 15.44
CA PRO A 71 -9.14 21.90 16.57
C PRO A 71 -8.66 20.47 16.31
N SER A 72 -8.49 19.71 17.37
CA SER A 72 -8.45 18.25 17.36
C SER A 72 -9.56 17.68 16.46
N LEU A 73 -9.20 16.91 15.44
CA LEU A 73 -10.09 15.97 14.76
C LEU A 73 -10.49 14.90 15.78
N ARG A 74 -11.56 15.16 16.55
CA ARG A 74 -12.39 14.09 17.09
C ARG A 74 -13.33 13.70 15.97
N SER A 75 -13.23 12.47 15.48
CA SER A 75 -14.34 11.87 14.73
C SER A 75 -15.46 11.62 15.72
N VAL A 76 -16.38 12.59 15.84
CA VAL A 76 -17.67 12.38 16.48
C VAL A 76 -18.68 12.46 15.35
N GLU A 77 -18.92 11.33 14.70
CA GLU A 77 -20.28 10.93 14.35
C GLU A 77 -20.29 9.41 14.12
N PRO A 78 -21.22 8.68 14.77
CA PRO A 78 -21.37 7.25 14.56
C PRO A 78 -21.73 6.99 13.10
N ILE A 79 -21.20 5.91 12.53
CA ILE A 79 -21.76 5.31 11.33
C ILE A 79 -23.26 5.18 11.56
N ARG A 80 -24.09 5.96 10.84
CA ARG A 80 -25.55 5.75 10.82
C ARG A 80 -25.83 4.38 10.18
N ARG A 81 -25.76 3.34 11.00
CA ARG A 81 -26.36 2.04 10.73
C ARG A 81 -27.84 2.30 10.50
N ARG A 82 -28.34 2.03 9.30
CA ARG A 82 -29.79 2.06 9.00
C ARG A 82 -30.60 0.96 9.72
N GLN A 83 -30.09 0.40 10.82
CA GLN A 83 -30.76 -0.59 11.66
C GLN A 83 -30.38 -0.36 13.13
N PRO A 84 -31.30 -0.58 14.09
CA PRO A 84 -31.15 -0.22 15.50
C PRO A 84 -30.24 -1.18 16.27
N CYS A 85 -29.16 -1.66 15.63
CA CYS A 85 -28.30 -2.70 16.17
C CYS A 85 -26.87 -2.21 16.42
N VAL A 86 -26.35 -2.46 17.61
CA VAL A 86 -24.98 -2.17 18.04
C VAL A 86 -24.20 -3.48 18.18
N GLU A 87 -22.91 -3.50 17.85
CA GLU A 87 -22.04 -4.65 18.12
C GLU A 87 -21.09 -4.27 19.28
N VAL A 88 -21.05 -5.08 20.33
CA VAL A 88 -20.25 -4.87 21.53
C VAL A 88 -19.22 -6.00 21.62
N VAL A 89 -17.96 -5.67 21.93
CA VAL A 89 -16.89 -6.67 22.04
C VAL A 89 -16.66 -7.00 23.51
N ALA A 90 -17.17 -8.14 23.96
CA ALA A 90 -16.81 -8.68 25.27
C ALA A 90 -15.40 -9.27 25.19
N THR A 91 -14.46 -8.76 25.99
CA THR A 91 -13.06 -9.20 25.98
C THR A 91 -12.76 -10.28 27.03
N GLN A 92 -13.67 -10.48 27.99
CA GLN A 92 -13.53 -11.41 29.09
C GLN A 92 -14.90 -11.90 29.62
N PRO A 93 -14.94 -13.04 30.33
CA PRO A 93 -16.15 -13.52 30.98
C PRO A 93 -16.76 -12.46 31.91
N GLY A 94 -18.08 -12.26 31.83
CA GLY A 94 -18.80 -11.29 32.66
C GLY A 94 -18.58 -9.82 32.28
N ALA A 95 -17.94 -9.53 31.15
CA ALA A 95 -17.84 -8.17 30.60
C ALA A 95 -19.21 -7.53 30.33
N ILE A 96 -20.22 -8.35 30.05
CA ILE A 96 -21.62 -7.94 29.83
C ILE A 96 -22.50 -8.80 30.74
N GLU A 97 -23.27 -8.18 31.61
CA GLU A 97 -24.34 -8.82 32.36
C GLU A 97 -25.65 -8.67 31.58
N VAL A 98 -26.38 -9.77 31.48
CA VAL A 98 -27.67 -9.85 30.82
C VAL A 98 -28.72 -10.27 31.82
N SER A 99 -29.88 -9.62 31.79
CA SER A 99 -31.07 -10.01 32.54
C SER A 99 -32.13 -10.53 31.59
N ILE A 100 -32.91 -11.51 32.05
CA ILE A 100 -34.15 -11.88 31.37
C ILE A 100 -35.21 -10.89 31.84
N GLU A 101 -35.70 -10.04 30.94
CA GLU A 101 -36.86 -9.20 31.25
C GLU A 101 -38.13 -9.82 30.66
N SER A 102 -39.10 -10.07 31.54
CA SER A 102 -40.47 -10.39 31.15
C SER A 102 -41.24 -9.08 30.94
N TRP A 103 -41.19 -8.52 29.74
CA TRP A 103 -42.02 -7.36 29.40
C TRP A 103 -43.49 -7.79 29.35
N LYS A 104 -44.39 -6.99 29.95
CA LYS A 104 -45.86 -7.23 29.88
C LYS A 104 -46.43 -7.25 28.45
N GLN A 105 -45.64 -6.83 27.45
CA GLN A 105 -46.06 -6.67 26.05
C GLN A 105 -45.48 -7.73 25.09
N HIS A 106 -44.60 -8.63 25.54
CA HIS A 106 -44.03 -9.68 24.70
C HIS A 106 -44.37 -11.07 25.25
N GLU A 107 -44.84 -11.98 24.39
CA GLU A 107 -45.19 -13.36 24.76
C GLU A 107 -43.96 -14.23 25.07
N HIS A 108 -42.74 -13.72 24.85
CA HIS A 108 -41.48 -14.46 24.99
C HIS A 108 -40.43 -13.66 25.78
N PRO A 109 -39.63 -14.32 26.63
CA PRO A 109 -38.55 -13.67 27.38
C PRO A 109 -37.45 -13.16 26.43
N VAL A 110 -36.98 -11.93 26.66
CA VAL A 110 -35.87 -11.31 25.91
C VAL A 110 -34.69 -11.11 26.86
N LEU A 111 -33.47 -11.41 26.40
CA LEU A 111 -32.25 -11.04 27.13
C LEU A 111 -31.96 -9.58 26.86
N THR A 112 -31.97 -8.77 27.90
CA THR A 112 -31.53 -7.38 27.84
C THR A 112 -30.19 -7.23 28.54
N VAL A 113 -29.33 -6.35 28.03
CA VAL A 113 -28.10 -5.98 28.73
C VAL A 113 -28.50 -5.22 30.00
N SER A 114 -28.23 -5.80 31.17
CA SER A 114 -28.50 -5.17 32.46
C SER A 114 -27.35 -4.27 32.89
N ARG A 115 -26.11 -4.65 32.55
CA ARG A 115 -24.89 -3.91 32.90
C ARG A 115 -23.74 -4.27 31.97
N VAL A 116 -22.89 -3.30 31.65
CA VAL A 116 -21.58 -3.55 31.03
C VAL A 116 -20.51 -3.28 32.07
N ASN A 117 -19.70 -4.29 32.38
CA ASN A 117 -18.66 -4.24 33.40
C ASN A 117 -17.28 -3.87 32.82
N ASP A 118 -17.13 -3.94 31.50
CA ASP A 118 -15.92 -3.57 30.78
C ASP A 118 -16.20 -2.34 29.91
N GLU A 119 -15.79 -1.15 30.36
CA GLU A 119 -15.99 0.09 29.61
C GLU A 119 -15.24 0.09 28.27
N SER A 120 -14.21 -0.76 28.10
CA SER A 120 -13.52 -0.92 26.81
C SER A 120 -14.33 -1.68 25.76
N ALA A 121 -15.44 -2.33 26.17
CA ALA A 121 -16.34 -3.07 25.27
C ALA A 121 -17.26 -2.16 24.45
N ILE A 122 -17.46 -0.91 24.86
CA ILE A 122 -18.41 0.03 24.26
C ILE A 122 -17.66 1.04 23.38
N ALA A 123 -17.99 1.06 22.10
CA ALA A 123 -17.33 1.94 21.13
C ALA A 123 -17.99 3.34 20.98
N ASP A 124 -19.17 3.58 21.58
CA ASP A 124 -19.95 4.82 21.45
C ASP A 124 -20.67 5.18 22.77
N ASP A 125 -20.77 6.48 23.09
CA ASP A 125 -21.32 7.05 24.33
C ASP A 125 -22.84 6.82 24.57
N GLY A 126 -23.50 5.99 23.75
CA GLY A 126 -24.90 5.62 23.89
C GLY A 126 -25.06 4.43 24.81
N GLY A 127 -25.60 4.64 26.01
CA GLY A 127 -25.81 3.58 27.02
C GLY A 127 -26.44 2.31 26.43
N THR A 128 -25.81 1.16 26.70
CA THR A 128 -26.19 -0.15 26.16
C THR A 128 -27.23 -0.89 27.01
N ALA A 129 -27.58 -0.34 28.18
CA ALA A 129 -28.56 -0.92 29.09
C ALA A 129 -29.97 -0.94 28.46
N GLY A 130 -30.64 -2.09 28.53
CA GLY A 130 -31.99 -2.29 27.96
C GLY A 130 -32.02 -2.75 26.49
N LEU A 131 -30.88 -2.84 25.81
CA LEU A 131 -30.83 -3.42 24.45
C LEU A 131 -30.95 -4.94 24.51
N ALA A 132 -31.72 -5.51 23.58
CA ALA A 132 -31.91 -6.94 23.42
C ALA A 132 -30.67 -7.60 22.80
N VAL A 133 -30.21 -8.72 23.36
CA VAL A 133 -29.13 -9.53 22.77
C VAL A 133 -29.70 -10.39 21.66
N VAL A 134 -29.30 -10.10 20.42
CA VAL A 134 -29.76 -10.80 19.22
C VAL A 134 -28.89 -12.02 18.92
N ALA A 135 -27.58 -11.86 19.05
CA ALA A 135 -26.63 -12.93 18.78
C ALA A 135 -25.30 -12.71 19.49
N VAL A 136 -24.56 -13.80 19.68
CA VAL A 136 -23.18 -13.81 20.14
C VAL A 136 -22.36 -14.57 19.10
N ALA A 137 -21.33 -13.92 18.58
CA ALA A 137 -20.42 -14.48 17.60
C ALA A 137 -18.99 -14.54 18.15
N ARG A 138 -18.22 -15.53 17.74
CA ARG A 138 -16.79 -15.62 18.09
C ARG A 138 -15.89 -14.74 17.22
N ARG A 139 -16.47 -14.10 16.20
CA ARG A 139 -15.79 -13.25 15.23
C ARG A 139 -16.66 -12.04 14.92
N ARG A 140 -16.01 -10.92 14.57
CA ARG A 140 -16.69 -9.68 14.19
C ARG A 140 -17.64 -9.94 13.03
N HIS A 141 -18.92 -9.63 13.18
CA HIS A 141 -19.92 -9.90 12.16
C HIS A 141 -20.15 -8.62 11.35
N VAL A 142 -19.77 -8.65 10.08
CA VAL A 142 -20.13 -7.59 9.11
C VAL A 142 -21.18 -8.16 8.16
N ALA A 143 -22.32 -8.58 8.71
CA ALA A 143 -23.47 -8.88 7.86
C ALA A 143 -24.28 -7.61 7.64
N LEU A 144 -24.74 -7.39 6.41
CA LEU A 144 -25.69 -6.34 6.05
C LEU A 144 -27.11 -6.59 6.63
N GLN A 145 -27.30 -7.72 7.32
CA GLN A 145 -28.52 -8.14 8.00
C GLN A 145 -28.15 -8.77 9.35
N PRO A 146 -29.01 -8.68 10.38
CA PRO A 146 -28.74 -9.27 11.68
C PRO A 146 -28.57 -10.80 11.56
N PRO A 147 -27.62 -11.41 12.30
CA PRO A 147 -27.52 -12.86 12.38
C PRO A 147 -28.86 -13.47 12.86
N PRO A 148 -29.16 -14.73 12.49
CA PRO A 148 -30.33 -15.40 13.02
C PRO A 148 -30.24 -15.44 14.55
N PRO A 149 -31.34 -15.19 15.27
CA PRO A 149 -31.34 -15.12 16.72
C PRO A 149 -30.86 -16.46 17.31
N ALA A 150 -29.85 -16.41 18.17
CA ALA A 150 -29.36 -17.58 18.89
C ALA A 150 -30.36 -18.01 19.98
N SER A 151 -30.40 -19.30 20.32
CA SER A 151 -31.22 -19.73 21.46
C SER A 151 -30.71 -19.11 22.76
N LEU A 152 -31.64 -18.85 23.69
CA LEU A 152 -31.37 -18.24 24.99
C LEU A 152 -30.22 -18.94 25.73
N ASP A 153 -30.22 -20.28 25.72
CA ASP A 153 -29.22 -21.10 26.40
C ASP A 153 -27.81 -20.93 25.80
N VAL A 154 -27.72 -20.75 24.48
CA VAL A 154 -26.45 -20.53 23.79
C VAL A 154 -25.86 -19.17 24.19
N VAL A 155 -26.67 -18.12 24.17
CA VAL A 155 -26.23 -16.77 24.56
C VAL A 155 -25.79 -16.74 26.03
N LEU A 156 -26.58 -17.32 26.94
CA LEU A 156 -26.25 -17.40 28.37
C LEU A 156 -24.96 -18.20 28.63
N SER A 157 -24.76 -19.31 27.91
CA SER A 157 -23.54 -20.12 28.05
C SER A 157 -22.27 -19.38 27.58
N GLN A 158 -22.39 -18.52 26.57
CA GLN A 158 -21.25 -17.80 25.98
C GLN A 158 -20.89 -16.52 26.73
N LEU A 159 -21.86 -15.85 27.37
CA LEU A 159 -21.63 -14.58 28.08
C LEU A 159 -21.51 -14.71 29.61
N GLY A 160 -21.98 -15.82 30.19
CA GLY A 160 -22.01 -16.03 31.63
C GLY A 160 -20.65 -16.29 32.28
N ARG A 161 -20.62 -16.31 33.62
CA ARG A 161 -19.41 -16.61 34.44
C ARG A 161 -18.81 -17.99 34.17
N SER A 162 -19.57 -18.91 33.58
CA SER A 162 -19.15 -20.26 33.20
C SER A 162 -18.45 -20.34 31.84
N ALA A 163 -18.37 -19.24 31.09
CA ALA A 163 -17.68 -19.20 29.80
C ALA A 163 -16.17 -19.38 29.99
N ARG A 164 -15.55 -20.19 29.14
CA ARG A 164 -14.09 -20.42 29.21
C ARG A 164 -13.33 -19.23 28.62
N ARG A 165 -12.14 -18.92 29.14
CA ARG A 165 -11.32 -17.77 28.68
C ARG A 165 -10.94 -17.84 27.19
N ASP A 166 -10.83 -19.03 26.61
CA ASP A 166 -10.55 -19.25 25.19
C ASP A 166 -11.74 -18.93 24.27
N GLN A 167 -12.90 -18.60 24.82
CA GLN A 167 -14.11 -18.22 24.07
C GLN A 167 -14.20 -16.70 23.80
N PHE A 168 -13.18 -15.93 24.20
CA PHE A 168 -13.11 -14.48 24.06
C PHE A 168 -12.01 -14.05 23.07
N PRO A 169 -12.18 -12.92 22.35
CA PRO A 169 -13.29 -11.97 22.44
C PRO A 169 -14.60 -12.51 21.82
N ALA A 170 -15.73 -12.18 22.45
CA ALA A 170 -17.07 -12.47 21.95
C ALA A 170 -17.72 -11.19 21.43
N TYR A 171 -18.30 -11.24 20.24
CA TYR A 171 -18.96 -10.13 19.57
C TYR A 171 -20.47 -10.26 19.79
N VAL A 172 -21.04 -9.33 20.53
CA VAL A 172 -22.44 -9.36 20.96
C VAL A 172 -23.23 -8.35 20.14
N HIS A 173 -24.19 -8.85 19.38
CA HIS A 173 -25.12 -8.02 18.64
C HIS A 173 -26.29 -7.64 19.53
N LEU A 174 -26.43 -6.34 19.77
CA LEU A 174 -27.50 -5.74 20.52
C LEU A 174 -28.47 -5.07 19.56
N CYS A 175 -29.78 -5.10 19.83
CA CYS A 175 -30.76 -4.28 19.13
C CYS A 175 -31.72 -3.61 20.09
N ASP A 176 -32.40 -2.56 19.64
CA ASP A 176 -33.57 -2.04 20.36
C ASP A 176 -34.62 -3.16 20.53
N ALA A 177 -35.04 -3.39 21.77
CA ALA A 177 -36.01 -4.43 22.12
C ALA A 177 -37.36 -4.21 21.40
N ALA A 178 -37.75 -2.95 21.16
CA ALA A 178 -38.97 -2.62 20.43
C ALA A 178 -38.95 -3.09 18.95
N HIS A 179 -37.76 -3.36 18.41
CA HIS A 179 -37.54 -3.80 17.04
C HIS A 179 -37.15 -5.29 16.95
N TYR A 180 -37.13 -6.01 18.08
CA TYR A 180 -36.81 -7.43 18.13
C TYR A 180 -38.03 -8.27 17.74
N VAL A 181 -37.92 -9.01 16.63
CA VAL A 181 -38.93 -10.00 16.23
C VAL A 181 -38.42 -11.39 16.65
N PRO A 182 -39.11 -12.09 17.57
CA PRO A 182 -38.66 -13.39 18.04
C PRO A 182 -38.66 -14.44 16.91
N PRO A 183 -37.71 -15.40 16.94
CA PRO A 183 -37.53 -16.41 15.89
C PRO A 183 -38.78 -17.25 15.61
N SER A 184 -39.69 -17.38 16.57
CA SER A 184 -40.93 -18.15 16.45
C SER A 184 -41.91 -17.58 15.41
N LEU A 185 -41.78 -16.31 15.01
CA LEU A 185 -42.69 -15.62 14.10
C LEU A 185 -42.15 -15.44 12.67
N VAL A 186 -40.89 -15.78 12.43
CA VAL A 186 -40.31 -15.75 11.08
C VAL A 186 -40.32 -17.16 10.54
N THR A 187 -41.22 -17.46 9.59
CA THR A 187 -41.12 -18.70 8.80
C THR A 187 -39.69 -18.78 8.26
N PRO A 188 -38.95 -19.88 8.50
CA PRO A 188 -37.56 -19.99 8.10
C PRO A 188 -37.51 -19.96 6.57
N ARG A 189 -37.38 -18.77 6.01
CA ARG A 189 -36.82 -18.57 4.69
C ARG A 189 -35.46 -19.22 4.77
N ALA A 190 -35.20 -20.23 3.93
CA ALA A 190 -33.92 -20.93 3.88
C ALA A 190 -32.82 -19.90 4.09
N ALA A 191 -32.11 -20.00 5.22
CA ALA A 191 -31.05 -19.06 5.55
C ALA A 191 -30.17 -19.02 4.29
N PRO A 192 -29.93 -17.86 3.67
CA PRO A 192 -28.99 -17.83 2.57
C PRO A 192 -27.72 -18.45 3.14
N GLU A 193 -27.12 -19.40 2.41
CA GLU A 193 -25.83 -19.97 2.79
C GLU A 193 -24.85 -18.80 2.90
N TYR A 194 -24.68 -18.28 4.11
CA TYR A 194 -23.70 -17.26 4.40
C TYR A 194 -22.37 -18.00 4.35
N SER A 195 -21.68 -17.90 3.22
CA SER A 195 -20.26 -18.22 3.19
C SER A 195 -19.60 -17.39 4.27
N GLU A 196 -18.95 -18.05 5.23
CA GLU A 196 -18.18 -17.36 6.26
C GLU A 196 -17.27 -16.33 5.54
N THR A 197 -17.22 -15.09 6.02
CA THR A 197 -16.38 -14.04 5.42
C THR A 197 -15.21 -13.81 6.36
N TRP A 198 -13.99 -13.97 5.84
CA TRP A 198 -12.78 -13.69 6.61
C TRP A 198 -12.31 -12.26 6.39
N LEU A 199 -11.89 -11.57 7.46
CA LEU A 199 -11.39 -10.21 7.38
C LEU A 199 -9.87 -10.19 7.56
N GLN A 200 -9.16 -9.76 6.52
CA GLN A 200 -7.73 -9.46 6.56
C GLN A 200 -7.53 -7.96 6.77
N GLN A 201 -6.63 -7.61 7.68
CA GLN A 201 -6.13 -6.24 7.78
C GLN A 201 -4.79 -6.11 7.05
N VAL A 202 -4.61 -5.03 6.30
CA VAL A 202 -3.38 -4.69 5.60
C VAL A 202 -2.95 -3.29 6.02
N ILE A 203 -1.70 -3.14 6.44
CA ILE A 203 -1.11 -1.82 6.68
C ILE A 203 -0.82 -1.19 5.31
N VAL A 204 -1.34 0.00 5.06
CA VAL A 204 -1.04 0.76 3.83
C VAL A 204 -0.32 2.04 4.19
N ALA A 205 0.77 2.29 3.50
CA ALA A 205 1.47 3.56 3.41
C ALA A 205 1.16 4.18 2.05
N THR A 206 0.84 5.46 1.98
CA THR A 206 0.52 6.12 0.72
C THR A 206 1.00 7.56 0.71
N ASN A 207 1.55 7.99 -0.43
CA ASN A 207 1.85 9.39 -0.71
C ASN A 207 0.81 10.00 -1.65
N ARG A 208 -0.40 9.43 -1.66
CA ARG A 208 -1.56 10.05 -2.31
C ARG A 208 -2.12 11.12 -1.41
N LYS A 209 -2.48 12.27 -1.99
CA LYS A 209 -3.13 13.34 -1.23
C LYS A 209 -4.50 12.88 -0.73
N PRO A 210 -4.77 12.96 0.59
CA PRO A 210 -6.08 12.64 1.12
C PRO A 210 -7.12 13.65 0.62
N ILE A 211 -8.31 13.16 0.32
CA ILE A 211 -9.52 13.91 0.01
C ILE A 211 -10.52 13.48 1.07
N VAL A 212 -11.00 14.43 1.86
CA VAL A 212 -12.15 14.17 2.74
C VAL A 212 -13.39 14.32 1.87
N ASP A 213 -14.22 13.28 1.77
CA ASP A 213 -15.51 13.38 1.08
C ASP A 213 -16.56 14.13 1.92
N GLU A 214 -17.75 14.32 1.36
CA GLU A 214 -18.86 15.02 2.04
C GLU A 214 -19.28 14.36 3.35
N GLU A 215 -18.95 13.07 3.53
CA GLU A 215 -19.25 12.25 4.69
C GLU A 215 -18.11 12.28 5.73
N GLY A 216 -17.06 13.08 5.50
CA GLY A 216 -15.91 13.17 6.39
C GLY A 216 -14.92 12.00 6.26
N LEU A 217 -15.11 11.09 5.29
CA LEU A 217 -14.26 9.92 5.10
C LEU A 217 -13.05 10.26 4.23
N ALA A 218 -11.86 9.89 4.73
CA ALA A 218 -10.63 10.05 3.98
C ALA A 218 -10.61 9.09 2.77
N ARG A 219 -10.83 9.63 1.58
CA ARG A 219 -10.50 9.03 0.28
C ARG A 219 -9.10 9.46 -0.13
N PHE A 220 -8.47 8.74 -1.06
CA PHE A 220 -7.17 9.14 -1.60
C PHE A 220 -7.29 9.57 -3.04
N SER A 221 -6.81 10.79 -3.30
CA SER A 221 -6.75 11.32 -4.64
C SER A 221 -5.79 10.52 -5.53
N PRO A 222 -5.92 10.67 -6.85
CA PRO A 222 -4.88 10.29 -7.79
C PRO A 222 -3.68 11.26 -7.81
N THR A 223 -3.61 12.24 -6.91
CA THR A 223 -2.54 13.25 -6.86
C THR A 223 -1.57 12.99 -5.71
N LEU A 224 -0.37 13.55 -5.81
CA LEU A 224 0.71 13.34 -4.86
C LEU A 224 0.61 14.26 -3.64
N ASP A 225 1.00 13.73 -2.49
CA ASP A 225 1.30 14.45 -1.25
C ASP A 225 2.81 14.40 -0.98
N ASP A 226 3.33 15.39 -0.28
CA ASP A 226 4.76 15.47 0.04
C ASP A 226 5.15 14.59 1.25
N SER A 227 4.17 13.89 1.84
CA SER A 227 4.36 13.03 3.01
C SER A 227 3.68 11.66 2.85
N THR A 228 4.11 10.69 3.68
CA THR A 228 3.49 9.37 3.76
C THR A 228 2.34 9.38 4.77
N THR A 229 1.13 9.15 4.30
CA THR A 229 -0.03 8.84 5.15
C THR A 229 -0.09 7.34 5.41
N TRP A 230 -0.47 6.95 6.63
CA TRP A 230 -0.59 5.55 7.05
C TRP A 230 -2.03 5.21 7.42
N GLY A 231 -2.38 3.94 7.28
CA GLY A 231 -3.68 3.43 7.71
C GLY A 231 -3.82 1.93 7.54
N ILE A 232 -4.99 1.42 7.90
CA ILE A 232 -5.36 0.02 7.80
C ILE A 232 -6.48 -0.11 6.78
N ALA A 233 -6.26 -0.96 5.79
CA ALA A 233 -7.32 -1.43 4.90
C ALA A 233 -7.87 -2.76 5.42
N THR A 234 -9.19 -2.87 5.54
CA THR A 234 -9.86 -4.14 5.86
C THR A 234 -10.39 -4.77 4.57
N ILE A 235 -9.99 -6.01 4.31
CA ILE A 235 -10.33 -6.77 3.12
C ILE A 235 -11.13 -8.01 3.54
N ALA A 236 -12.34 -8.16 3.00
CA ALA A 236 -13.15 -9.36 3.12
C ALA A 236 -12.71 -10.41 2.10
N ILE A 237 -12.63 -11.67 2.52
CA ILE A 237 -12.32 -12.83 1.69
C ILE A 237 -13.42 -13.87 1.88
N ASP A 238 -14.02 -14.34 0.80
CA ASP A 238 -15.09 -15.33 0.84
C ASP A 238 -14.54 -16.72 1.24
N GLU A 239 -15.05 -17.39 2.29
CA GLU A 239 -14.46 -18.63 2.86
C GLU A 239 -14.51 -19.87 1.96
N GLY A 240 -15.25 -19.86 0.85
CA GLY A 240 -15.14 -20.91 -0.19
C GLY A 240 -13.69 -21.08 -0.72
N PHE A 241 -12.77 -20.22 -0.27
CA PHE A 241 -11.39 -20.11 -0.65
C PHE A 241 -10.38 -20.75 0.33
N ARG A 242 -10.77 -21.76 1.12
CA ARG A 242 -9.81 -22.61 1.88
C ARG A 242 -9.06 -23.64 1.01
N GLY A 243 -8.87 -23.34 -0.27
CA GLY A 243 -8.22 -24.20 -1.27
C GLY A 243 -6.77 -23.78 -1.60
N PRO A 244 -6.13 -24.40 -2.62
CA PRO A 244 -4.78 -24.06 -3.07
C PRO A 244 -4.62 -22.57 -3.38
N LEU A 245 -3.37 -22.10 -3.48
CA LEU A 245 -2.98 -20.74 -3.88
C LEU A 245 -3.69 -20.28 -5.16
N ILE A 246 -4.89 -19.74 -5.06
CA ILE A 246 -5.62 -19.23 -6.23
C ILE A 246 -5.39 -17.71 -6.29
N GLY A 247 -4.99 -17.22 -7.46
CA GLY A 247 -4.71 -15.79 -7.70
C GLY A 247 -5.95 -14.93 -8.00
N ASP A 248 -7.15 -15.38 -7.61
CA ASP A 248 -8.39 -14.70 -7.94
C ASP A 248 -8.66 -13.52 -7.00
N ILE A 249 -8.18 -12.34 -7.41
CA ILE A 249 -8.39 -11.09 -6.70
C ILE A 249 -9.87 -10.73 -6.51
N GLN A 250 -10.78 -11.26 -7.35
CA GLN A 250 -12.21 -10.92 -7.28
C GLN A 250 -12.85 -11.39 -5.97
N LYS A 251 -12.28 -12.43 -5.34
CA LYS A 251 -12.68 -12.93 -4.01
C LYS A 251 -12.22 -12.06 -2.85
N PHE A 252 -11.37 -11.08 -3.10
CA PHE A 252 -10.91 -10.11 -2.12
C PHE A 252 -11.74 -8.85 -2.30
N ARG A 253 -12.56 -8.48 -1.34
CA ARG A 253 -13.41 -7.28 -1.38
C ARG A 253 -12.89 -6.25 -0.40
N PHE A 254 -12.67 -5.03 -0.87
CA PHE A 254 -12.33 -3.92 0.00
C PHE A 254 -13.53 -3.55 0.88
N VAL A 255 -13.36 -3.49 2.20
CA VAL A 255 -14.42 -3.18 3.16
C VAL A 255 -14.29 -1.77 3.70
N SER A 256 -13.13 -1.44 4.28
CA SER A 256 -12.91 -0.14 4.92
C SER A 256 -11.46 0.32 4.87
N TRP A 257 -11.28 1.62 5.09
CA TRP A 257 -10.00 2.27 5.35
C TRP A 257 -10.09 3.04 6.66
N GLU A 258 -9.07 2.89 7.50
CA GLU A 258 -8.95 3.62 8.76
C GLU A 258 -7.58 4.30 8.81
N PRO A 259 -7.49 5.65 8.88
CA PRO A 259 -6.24 6.34 9.09
C PRO A 259 -5.55 5.86 10.38
N LEU A 260 -4.23 5.69 10.32
CA LEU A 260 -3.44 5.24 11.46
C LEU A 260 -2.26 6.18 11.64
N ALA A 261 -2.04 6.65 12.87
CA ALA A 261 -0.84 7.42 13.19
C ALA A 261 0.40 6.60 12.83
N ARG A 262 1.39 7.23 12.19
CA ARG A 262 2.63 6.59 11.73
C ARG A 262 3.25 5.69 12.81
N ASP A 263 3.42 6.20 14.02
CA ASP A 263 4.10 5.47 15.09
C ASP A 263 3.30 4.24 15.55
N ARG A 264 1.95 4.30 15.49
CA ARG A 264 1.09 3.13 15.71
C ARG A 264 1.19 2.11 14.57
N ALA A 265 1.31 2.58 13.33
CA ALA A 265 1.52 1.69 12.17
C ALA A 265 2.84 0.95 12.27
N LEU A 266 3.92 1.66 12.58
CA LEU A 266 5.25 1.10 12.80
C LEU A 266 5.30 0.15 14.00
N HIS A 267 4.63 0.49 15.11
CA HIS A 267 4.51 -0.41 16.26
C HIS A 267 3.77 -1.71 15.91
N LYS A 268 2.63 -1.62 15.21
CA LYS A 268 1.89 -2.80 14.73
C LYS A 268 2.77 -3.66 13.81
N LEU A 269 3.53 -3.02 12.93
CA LEU A 269 4.44 -3.71 12.03
C LEU A 269 5.55 -4.45 12.77
N SER A 270 6.20 -3.77 13.71
CA SER A 270 7.25 -4.34 14.56
C SER A 270 6.73 -5.53 15.36
N HIS A 271 5.53 -5.40 15.95
CA HIS A 271 4.89 -6.46 16.71
C HIS A 271 4.55 -7.68 15.84
N ALA A 272 3.91 -7.48 14.69
CA ALA A 272 3.60 -8.58 13.76
C ALA A 272 4.87 -9.29 13.26
N ALA A 273 5.90 -8.51 12.89
CA ALA A 273 7.19 -9.06 12.50
C ALA A 273 7.92 -9.83 13.63
N SER A 274 7.69 -9.47 14.89
CA SER A 274 8.27 -10.20 16.03
C SER A 274 7.63 -11.57 16.25
N LEU A 275 6.39 -11.76 15.83
CA LEU A 275 5.65 -13.02 15.96
C LEU A 275 5.87 -13.93 14.73
N ASP A 276 5.78 -13.33 13.54
CA ASP A 276 5.64 -14.08 12.29
C ASP A 276 6.89 -14.02 11.40
N GLY A 277 7.93 -13.31 11.85
CA GLY A 277 9.20 -13.19 11.16
C GLY A 277 9.26 -12.02 10.17
N ASP A 278 9.70 -12.30 8.94
CA ASP A 278 10.07 -11.28 7.95
C ASP A 278 8.90 -10.37 7.51
N CYS A 279 9.23 -9.13 7.14
CA CYS A 279 8.27 -8.14 6.63
C CYS A 279 8.33 -8.09 5.10
N LEU A 280 7.17 -7.98 4.43
CA LEU A 280 7.08 -7.74 2.99
C LEU A 280 6.47 -6.36 2.69
N VAL A 281 7.14 -5.58 1.84
CA VAL A 281 6.57 -4.35 1.27
C VAL A 281 6.16 -4.63 -0.17
N TYR A 282 4.88 -4.41 -0.46
CA TYR A 282 4.31 -4.53 -1.80
C TYR A 282 4.08 -3.14 -2.43
N VAL A 283 4.56 -2.96 -3.67
CA VAL A 283 4.37 -1.74 -4.47
C VAL A 283 3.64 -2.07 -5.77
N HIS A 284 2.48 -1.46 -5.99
CA HIS A 284 1.65 -1.73 -7.16
C HIS A 284 2.15 -1.05 -8.45
N GLY A 285 1.62 -1.49 -9.59
CA GLY A 285 1.93 -0.96 -10.92
C GLY A 285 1.10 0.26 -11.36
N PHE A 286 1.17 0.57 -12.65
CA PHE A 286 0.40 1.63 -13.31
C PHE A 286 -1.12 1.43 -13.18
N ASN A 287 -1.90 2.51 -13.29
CA ASN A 287 -3.36 2.51 -13.37
C ASN A 287 -4.08 1.75 -12.23
N THR A 288 -3.45 1.67 -11.06
CA THR A 288 -3.99 0.98 -9.89
C THR A 288 -4.53 1.99 -8.87
N ASN A 289 -5.70 1.72 -8.28
CA ASN A 289 -6.23 2.50 -7.16
C ASN A 289 -5.83 1.87 -5.81
N LEU A 290 -6.03 2.62 -4.72
CA LEU A 290 -5.65 2.18 -3.38
C LEU A 290 -6.37 0.89 -2.96
N GLN A 291 -7.65 0.76 -3.31
CA GLN A 291 -8.45 -0.42 -2.96
C GLN A 291 -7.90 -1.68 -3.61
N PHE A 292 -7.56 -1.62 -4.89
CA PHE A 292 -6.98 -2.75 -5.62
C PHE A 292 -5.56 -3.09 -5.14
N ALA A 293 -4.76 -2.07 -4.81
CA ALA A 293 -3.45 -2.27 -4.20
C ALA A 293 -3.55 -2.99 -2.85
N ALA A 294 -4.48 -2.56 -1.98
CA ALA A 294 -4.73 -3.19 -0.68
C ALA A 294 -5.27 -4.63 -0.81
N ARG A 295 -6.18 -4.88 -1.76
CA ARG A 295 -6.64 -6.24 -2.09
C ARG A 295 -5.48 -7.14 -2.53
N SER A 296 -4.58 -6.61 -3.36
CA SER A 296 -3.41 -7.38 -3.85
C SER A 296 -2.45 -7.69 -2.71
N ALA A 297 -2.21 -6.74 -1.80
CA ALA A 297 -1.45 -6.98 -0.58
C ALA A 297 -2.08 -8.03 0.33
N ALA A 298 -3.41 -8.05 0.49
CA ALA A 298 -4.11 -9.11 1.22
C ALA A 298 -3.96 -10.47 0.54
N LEU A 299 -4.01 -10.52 -0.79
CA LEU A 299 -3.73 -11.73 -1.56
C LEU A 299 -2.32 -12.23 -1.30
N TYR A 300 -1.31 -11.36 -1.34
CA TYR A 300 0.07 -11.73 -1.07
C TYR A 300 0.30 -12.14 0.39
N SER A 301 -0.37 -11.48 1.34
CA SER A 301 -0.33 -11.86 2.75
C SER A 301 -0.76 -13.31 2.94
N ARG A 302 -1.88 -13.68 2.32
CA ARG A 302 -2.38 -15.05 2.33
C ARG A 302 -1.48 -16.00 1.54
N ALA A 303 -1.09 -15.61 0.33
CA ALA A 303 -0.36 -16.48 -0.58
C ALA A 303 1.03 -16.85 -0.06
N PHE A 304 1.67 -15.91 0.63
CA PHE A 304 3.03 -16.11 1.13
C PHE A 304 3.07 -16.64 2.55
N ASP A 305 1.90 -16.86 3.18
CA ASP A 305 1.79 -17.20 4.60
C ASP A 305 2.56 -16.19 5.46
N ARG A 306 2.37 -14.91 5.13
CA ARG A 306 3.02 -13.78 5.78
C ARG A 306 1.97 -12.78 6.22
N PRO A 307 1.66 -12.69 7.51
CA PRO A 307 0.68 -11.71 8.00
C PRO A 307 1.19 -10.27 7.91
N THR A 308 2.52 -10.08 7.85
CA THR A 308 3.15 -8.76 7.82
C THR A 308 3.42 -8.29 6.40
N VAL A 309 2.36 -7.84 5.71
CA VAL A 309 2.46 -7.16 4.40
C VAL A 309 2.10 -5.68 4.54
N VAL A 310 3.02 -4.81 4.14
CA VAL A 310 2.79 -3.38 3.97
C VAL A 310 2.55 -3.08 2.50
N CYS A 311 1.42 -2.47 2.18
CA CYS A 311 1.18 -1.94 0.85
C CYS A 311 1.69 -0.50 0.76
N PHE A 312 2.58 -0.19 -0.18
CA PHE A 312 2.86 1.19 -0.57
C PHE A 312 2.04 1.56 -1.80
N ALA A 313 1.06 2.45 -1.61
CA ALA A 313 0.18 2.91 -2.68
C ALA A 313 0.59 4.30 -3.17
N TRP A 314 1.02 4.41 -4.42
CA TRP A 314 1.49 5.66 -5.04
C TRP A 314 0.49 6.16 -6.09
N PRO A 315 0.47 7.46 -6.46
CA PRO A 315 -0.49 8.01 -7.42
C PRO A 315 -0.21 7.57 -8.89
N SER A 316 -0.46 6.29 -9.17
CA SER A 316 -0.18 5.65 -10.46
C SER A 316 -1.26 5.81 -11.52
N ASN A 317 -2.34 6.53 -11.21
CA ASN A 317 -3.43 6.85 -12.13
C ASN A 317 -3.80 8.34 -12.02
N PRO A 318 -2.85 9.26 -12.29
CA PRO A 318 -3.06 10.68 -12.09
C PRO A 318 -4.15 11.22 -13.02
N PRO A 319 -4.90 12.26 -12.60
CA PRO A 319 -5.87 12.89 -13.48
C PRO A 319 -5.12 13.61 -14.61
N LEU A 320 -5.66 13.55 -15.83
CA LEU A 320 -5.02 14.19 -16.97
C LEU A 320 -5.00 15.72 -16.85
N PRO A 321 -3.89 16.38 -17.20
CA PRO A 321 -3.91 17.82 -17.41
C PRO A 321 -4.85 18.14 -18.57
N LYS A 322 -5.86 18.99 -18.31
CA LYS A 322 -6.87 19.44 -19.30
C LYS A 322 -6.31 20.48 -20.27
N THR A 323 -5.10 20.28 -20.80
CA THR A 323 -4.51 21.21 -21.77
C THR A 323 -4.82 20.75 -23.19
N TRP A 324 -5.44 21.63 -23.98
CA TRP A 324 -5.84 21.36 -25.37
C TRP A 324 -4.65 21.00 -26.26
N ALA A 325 -3.49 21.64 -26.06
CA ALA A 325 -2.29 21.42 -26.88
C ALA A 325 -1.73 19.99 -26.76
N ILE A 326 -1.62 19.44 -25.54
CA ILE A 326 -1.16 18.06 -25.31
C ILE A 326 -2.23 17.05 -25.75
N SER A 327 -3.51 17.42 -25.63
CA SER A 327 -4.62 16.55 -26.02
C SER A 327 -4.76 16.38 -27.53
N ALA A 328 -4.19 17.29 -28.32
CA ALA A 328 -4.18 17.23 -29.78
C ALA A 328 -3.10 16.30 -30.34
N VAL A 329 -2.06 15.95 -29.56
CA VAL A 329 -0.87 15.23 -30.05
C VAL A 329 -0.70 13.84 -29.44
N LEU A 330 -1.13 13.64 -28.19
CA LEU A 330 -1.01 12.36 -27.50
C LEU A 330 -2.38 11.75 -27.24
N SER A 331 -2.51 10.43 -27.30
CA SER A 331 -3.70 9.71 -26.84
C SER A 331 -3.92 9.87 -25.33
N VAL A 332 -5.15 9.63 -24.86
CA VAL A 332 -5.48 9.61 -23.41
C VAL A 332 -4.57 8.65 -22.64
N ALA A 333 -4.31 7.46 -23.21
CA ALA A 333 -3.46 6.45 -22.61
C ALA A 333 -2.01 6.93 -22.46
N GLU A 334 -1.45 7.55 -23.50
CA GLU A 334 -0.09 8.10 -23.45
C GLU A 334 0.03 9.22 -22.43
N ARG A 335 -0.94 10.14 -22.37
CA ARG A 335 -0.91 11.22 -21.37
C ARG A 335 -0.99 10.67 -19.94
N ASN A 336 -1.83 9.68 -19.69
CA ASN A 336 -1.97 9.04 -18.36
C ASN A 336 -0.66 8.41 -17.94
N TYR A 337 -0.04 7.69 -18.87
CA TYR A 337 1.22 7.01 -18.61
C TYR A 337 2.37 8.01 -18.36
N THR A 338 2.50 9.08 -19.14
CA THR A 338 3.51 10.15 -18.89
C THR A 338 3.32 10.79 -17.53
N ALA A 339 2.08 11.13 -17.18
CA ALA A 339 1.78 11.72 -15.89
C ALA A 339 2.11 10.74 -14.74
N ALA A 340 1.85 9.45 -14.93
CA ALA A 340 2.21 8.44 -13.94
C ALA A 340 3.74 8.28 -13.80
N GLU A 341 4.52 8.35 -14.87
CA GLU A 341 5.99 8.37 -14.76
C GLU A 341 6.49 9.58 -13.95
N GLN A 342 5.91 10.76 -14.14
CA GLN A 342 6.24 11.94 -13.34
C GLN A 342 5.89 11.73 -11.85
N MET A 343 4.72 11.15 -11.57
CA MET A 343 4.31 10.80 -10.21
C MET A 343 5.21 9.74 -9.59
N LEU A 344 5.69 8.77 -10.38
CA LEU A 344 6.67 7.78 -9.96
C LEU A 344 7.95 8.46 -9.49
N GLN A 345 8.54 9.35 -10.30
CA GLN A 345 9.79 10.05 -9.95
C GLN A 345 9.63 10.86 -8.66
N ARG A 346 8.49 11.52 -8.48
CA ARG A 346 8.17 12.25 -7.24
C ARG A 346 7.92 11.32 -6.03
N SER A 347 7.54 10.07 -6.28
CA SER A 347 7.30 9.07 -5.22
C SER A 347 8.58 8.38 -4.74
N VAL A 348 9.66 8.41 -5.52
CA VAL A 348 10.96 7.80 -5.16
C VAL A 348 11.47 8.23 -3.78
N PRO A 349 11.64 9.55 -3.47
CA PRO A 349 12.15 9.96 -2.16
C PRO A 349 11.22 9.57 -1.01
N VAL A 350 9.90 9.58 -1.25
CA VAL A 350 8.90 9.22 -0.24
C VAL A 350 8.94 7.71 0.05
N LEU A 351 9.10 6.87 -0.98
CA LEU A 351 9.28 5.43 -0.80
C LEU A 351 10.61 5.11 -0.11
N ALA A 352 11.71 5.76 -0.50
CA ALA A 352 13.01 5.58 0.13
C ALA A 352 12.99 5.95 1.62
N ALA A 353 12.34 7.06 1.99
CA ALA A 353 12.12 7.43 3.39
C ALA A 353 11.24 6.42 4.13
N THR A 354 10.18 5.95 3.48
CA THR A 354 9.28 4.92 4.05
C THR A 354 10.01 3.60 4.27
N ALA A 355 10.89 3.18 3.35
CA ALA A 355 11.72 1.99 3.49
C ALA A 355 12.62 2.07 4.72
N LYS A 356 13.27 3.22 4.95
CA LYS A 356 14.10 3.46 6.14
C LYS A 356 13.28 3.43 7.42
N LEU A 357 12.11 4.06 7.44
CA LEU A 357 11.21 4.04 8.60
C LEU A 357 10.71 2.63 8.93
N VAL A 358 10.31 1.88 7.90
CA VAL A 358 9.86 0.48 8.04
C VAL A 358 11.00 -0.35 8.59
N ARG A 359 12.18 -0.33 7.94
CA ARG A 359 13.39 -0.95 8.48
C ARG A 359 13.50 -0.58 9.95
N ASP A 360 13.54 0.72 10.25
CA ASP A 360 13.87 1.24 11.58
C ASP A 360 12.99 0.73 12.71
N ALA A 361 11.72 0.48 12.41
CA ALA A 361 10.77 -0.12 13.33
C ALA A 361 10.95 -1.63 13.55
N LEU A 362 11.52 -2.37 12.59
CA LEU A 362 11.63 -3.83 12.67
C LEU A 362 12.70 -4.29 13.67
N PRO A 363 12.50 -5.45 14.34
CA PRO A 363 13.55 -6.12 15.10
C PRO A 363 14.81 -6.34 14.26
N ARG A 364 16.00 -6.37 14.89
CA ARG A 364 17.28 -6.44 14.15
C ARG A 364 17.44 -7.71 13.30
N GLN A 365 16.79 -8.79 13.71
CA GLN A 365 16.82 -10.13 13.14
C GLN A 365 15.70 -10.37 12.10
N THR A 366 14.82 -9.39 11.88
CA THR A 366 13.78 -9.45 10.86
C THR A 366 14.33 -8.97 9.52
N HIS A 367 14.10 -9.71 8.45
CA HIS A 367 14.44 -9.26 7.10
C HIS A 367 13.29 -8.45 6.48
N LEU A 368 13.67 -7.43 5.72
CA LEU A 368 12.75 -6.66 4.89
C LEU A 368 12.81 -7.16 3.45
N HIS A 369 11.67 -7.56 2.91
CA HIS A 369 11.53 -8.00 1.53
C HIS A 369 10.65 -7.05 0.74
N TRP A 370 10.79 -7.14 -0.58
CA TRP A 370 10.04 -6.31 -1.51
C TRP A 370 9.35 -7.17 -2.56
N LYS A 371 8.16 -6.73 -2.94
CA LYS A 371 7.48 -7.20 -4.13
C LYS A 371 6.97 -6.00 -4.89
N ALA A 372 7.21 -5.97 -6.20
CA ALA A 372 6.70 -4.94 -7.06
C ALA A 372 6.12 -5.53 -8.34
N HIS A 373 5.20 -4.77 -8.96
CA HIS A 373 4.58 -5.13 -10.24
C HIS A 373 4.70 -3.98 -11.23
N SER A 374 4.98 -4.27 -12.50
CA SER A 374 4.94 -3.31 -13.60
C SER A 374 5.81 -2.08 -13.32
N MET A 375 5.26 -0.87 -13.48
CA MET A 375 5.95 0.39 -13.18
C MET A 375 6.35 0.54 -11.70
N GLY A 376 5.70 -0.20 -10.79
CA GLY A 376 6.11 -0.28 -9.40
C GLY A 376 7.50 -0.87 -9.23
N CYS A 377 7.95 -1.73 -10.15
CA CYS A 377 9.32 -2.27 -10.16
C CYS A 377 10.34 -1.14 -10.37
N TYR A 378 10.05 -0.21 -11.28
CA TYR A 378 10.91 0.96 -11.49
C TYR A 378 10.98 1.81 -10.22
N LEU A 379 9.83 2.05 -9.58
CA LEU A 379 9.76 2.83 -8.33
C LEU A 379 10.60 2.17 -7.22
N VAL A 380 10.47 0.85 -7.02
CA VAL A 380 11.26 0.12 -6.01
C VAL A 380 12.75 0.17 -6.32
N LEU A 381 13.16 -0.11 -7.57
CA LEU A 381 14.57 -0.07 -7.96
C LEU A 381 15.18 1.32 -7.76
N ALA A 382 14.46 2.39 -8.13
CA ALA A 382 14.91 3.77 -7.91
C ALA A 382 15.00 4.13 -6.42
N ALA A 383 14.03 3.69 -5.60
CA ALA A 383 14.06 3.93 -4.16
C ALA A 383 15.22 3.17 -3.48
N LEU A 384 15.44 1.90 -3.84
CA LEU A 384 16.56 1.12 -3.33
C LEU A 384 17.90 1.74 -3.75
N ASP A 385 18.03 2.19 -5.00
CA ASP A 385 19.22 2.89 -5.49
C ASP A 385 19.50 4.18 -4.72
N ALA A 386 18.45 4.95 -4.40
CA ALA A 386 18.57 6.15 -3.57
C ALA A 386 19.05 5.81 -2.14
N VAL A 387 18.54 4.73 -1.52
CA VAL A 387 19.00 4.30 -0.18
C VAL A 387 20.44 3.78 -0.21
N LEU A 388 20.85 3.12 -1.30
CA LEU A 388 22.21 2.60 -1.50
C LEU A 388 23.27 3.70 -1.50
N GLN A 389 22.96 4.86 -2.09
CA GLN A 389 23.89 6.00 -2.13
C GLN A 389 24.19 6.57 -0.73
N GLU A 390 23.40 6.21 0.28
CA GLU A 390 23.57 6.65 1.67
C GLU A 390 24.30 5.61 2.56
N ASN A 391 24.93 4.58 1.98
CA ASN A 391 25.71 3.53 2.67
C ASN A 391 24.95 2.69 3.73
N ASN A 392 23.63 2.48 3.59
CA ASN A 392 22.81 1.79 4.61
C ASN A 392 21.91 0.66 4.05
N ALA A 393 22.24 0.11 2.88
CA ALA A 393 21.26 -0.64 2.09
C ALA A 393 21.05 -2.12 2.43
N SER A 394 22.05 -2.83 2.96
CA SER A 394 21.92 -4.27 3.25
C SER A 394 20.83 -4.57 4.28
N ARG A 395 20.35 -3.56 5.01
CA ARG A 395 19.24 -3.68 5.96
C ARG A 395 17.86 -3.35 5.39
N VAL A 396 17.78 -2.68 4.23
CA VAL A 396 16.48 -2.27 3.67
C VAL A 396 15.92 -3.26 2.67
N ALA A 397 16.70 -4.21 2.17
CA ALA A 397 16.20 -5.28 1.31
C ALA A 397 17.04 -6.55 1.46
N GLN A 398 16.40 -7.69 1.70
CA GLN A 398 17.04 -9.01 1.66
C GLN A 398 16.71 -9.75 0.35
N ARG A 399 15.43 -9.75 -0.03
CA ARG A 399 14.95 -10.34 -1.28
C ARG A 399 13.92 -9.44 -1.94
N VAL A 400 13.98 -9.34 -3.26
CA VAL A 400 13.13 -8.46 -4.07
C VAL A 400 12.51 -9.28 -5.21
N VAL A 401 11.18 -9.30 -5.27
CA VAL A 401 10.42 -9.90 -6.38
C VAL A 401 9.97 -8.79 -7.31
N LEU A 402 10.32 -8.90 -8.59
CA LEU A 402 10.00 -7.94 -9.64
C LEU A 402 9.15 -8.63 -10.72
N ASP A 403 7.85 -8.38 -10.71
CA ASP A 403 6.92 -8.93 -11.68
C ASP A 403 6.72 -7.96 -12.84
N ALA A 404 6.86 -8.46 -14.07
CA ALA A 404 6.61 -7.72 -15.31
C ALA A 404 7.27 -6.33 -15.34
N PRO A 405 8.58 -6.17 -15.08
CA PRO A 405 9.14 -4.86 -14.78
C PRO A 405 9.05 -3.91 -15.99
N ASP A 406 8.31 -2.83 -15.78
CA ASP A 406 8.15 -1.76 -16.76
C ASP A 406 9.17 -0.66 -16.44
N THR A 407 10.40 -0.86 -16.90
CA THR A 407 11.58 -0.08 -16.51
C THR A 407 12.55 0.01 -17.70
N PRO A 408 13.25 1.14 -17.92
CA PRO A 408 14.31 1.19 -18.92
C PRO A 408 15.37 0.11 -18.70
N THR A 409 15.72 -0.66 -19.74
CA THR A 409 16.61 -1.83 -19.64
C THR A 409 17.97 -1.48 -19.01
N TRP A 410 18.59 -0.38 -19.45
CA TRP A 410 19.86 0.10 -18.93
C TRP A 410 19.80 0.40 -17.42
N PHE A 411 18.71 1.05 -16.98
CA PHE A 411 18.50 1.39 -15.58
C PHE A 411 18.28 0.13 -14.75
N PHE A 412 17.45 -0.79 -15.24
CA PHE A 412 17.14 -2.06 -14.59
C PHE A 412 18.41 -2.87 -14.32
N GLN A 413 19.25 -3.07 -15.34
CA GLN A 413 20.51 -3.79 -15.21
C GLN A 413 21.46 -3.11 -14.22
N GLN A 414 21.61 -1.79 -14.31
CA GLN A 414 22.48 -1.02 -13.41
C GLN A 414 21.99 -1.05 -11.96
N ALA A 415 20.69 -0.86 -11.72
CA ALA A 415 20.10 -0.86 -10.39
C ALA A 415 20.22 -2.24 -9.73
N ILE A 416 19.94 -3.32 -10.46
CA ILE A 416 20.10 -4.68 -9.95
C ILE A 416 21.58 -4.98 -9.69
N ALA A 417 22.50 -4.63 -10.59
CA ALA A 417 23.93 -4.88 -10.40
C ALA A 417 24.47 -4.20 -9.13
N ARG A 418 24.12 -2.93 -8.93
CA ARG A 418 24.49 -2.20 -7.72
C ARG A 418 23.84 -2.81 -6.48
N THR A 419 22.54 -3.08 -6.52
CA THR A 419 21.82 -3.58 -5.34
C THR A 419 22.26 -4.99 -4.94
N SER A 420 22.48 -5.89 -5.91
CA SER A 420 22.98 -7.25 -5.67
C SER A 420 24.38 -7.28 -5.08
N ALA A 421 25.21 -6.24 -5.32
CA ALA A 421 26.54 -6.11 -4.69
C ALA A 421 26.46 -5.91 -3.16
N HIS A 422 25.27 -5.60 -2.62
CA HIS A 422 25.00 -5.49 -1.20
C HIS A 422 24.18 -6.68 -0.65
N ASP A 423 24.39 -7.87 -1.23
CA ASP A 423 23.76 -9.13 -0.84
C ASP A 423 22.23 -9.22 -0.97
N VAL A 424 21.63 -8.28 -1.70
CA VAL A 424 20.22 -8.37 -2.07
C VAL A 424 20.05 -9.45 -3.14
N ARG A 425 19.03 -10.29 -3.00
CA ARG A 425 18.67 -11.30 -4.01
C ARG A 425 17.42 -10.88 -4.77
N PHE A 426 17.44 -11.05 -6.08
CA PHE A 426 16.34 -10.70 -6.97
C PHE A 426 15.69 -11.92 -7.61
N LEU A 427 14.37 -11.88 -7.69
CA LEU A 427 13.56 -12.76 -8.53
C LEU A 427 12.92 -11.90 -9.61
N HIS A 428 13.36 -12.07 -10.85
CA HIS A 428 12.93 -11.32 -12.02
C HIS A 428 11.98 -12.16 -12.86
N TYR A 429 10.71 -11.76 -12.90
CA TYR A 429 9.64 -12.42 -13.62
C TYR A 429 9.33 -11.65 -14.91
N PHE A 430 9.40 -12.32 -16.05
CA PHE A 430 9.08 -11.73 -17.34
C PHE A 430 8.20 -12.67 -18.17
N ASN A 431 7.45 -12.12 -19.13
CA ASN A 431 6.71 -12.90 -20.11
C ASN A 431 7.02 -12.36 -21.51
N PRO A 432 7.60 -13.16 -22.44
CA PRO A 432 7.89 -12.71 -23.80
C PRO A 432 6.70 -12.09 -24.56
N ASN A 433 5.48 -12.41 -24.13
CA ASN A 433 4.23 -11.95 -24.73
C ASN A 433 3.54 -10.84 -23.91
N ASP A 434 4.26 -10.15 -23.02
CA ASP A 434 3.73 -9.05 -22.20
C ASP A 434 3.45 -7.79 -23.05
N GLU A 435 2.19 -7.61 -23.45
CA GLU A 435 1.77 -6.54 -24.36
C GLU A 435 1.91 -5.13 -23.74
N PRO A 436 1.51 -4.89 -22.46
CA PRO A 436 1.70 -3.59 -21.84
C PRO A 436 3.17 -3.14 -21.76
N VAL A 437 4.08 -4.07 -21.44
CA VAL A 437 5.52 -3.76 -21.40
C VAL A 437 6.04 -3.48 -22.81
N GLU A 438 5.60 -4.23 -23.81
CA GLU A 438 5.99 -3.98 -25.21
C GLU A 438 5.53 -2.59 -25.69
N LEU A 439 4.29 -2.19 -25.38
CA LEU A 439 3.78 -0.86 -25.69
C LEU A 439 4.58 0.24 -24.97
N ALA A 440 4.88 0.03 -23.69
CA ALA A 440 5.70 0.95 -22.91
C ALA A 440 7.12 1.08 -23.46
N ARG A 441 7.73 -0.02 -23.93
CA ARG A 441 9.04 -0.05 -24.57
C ARG A 441 9.04 0.78 -25.85
N GLN A 442 8.09 0.53 -26.75
CA GLN A 442 7.96 1.24 -28.03
C GLN A 442 7.78 2.74 -27.80
N ARG A 443 6.90 3.12 -26.86
CA ARG A 443 6.65 4.50 -26.49
C ARG A 443 7.91 5.23 -25.99
N ARG A 444 8.73 4.55 -25.18
CA ARG A 444 10.00 5.14 -24.67
C ARG A 444 11.14 5.09 -25.69
N GLY A 445 10.95 4.45 -26.84
CA GLY A 445 12.03 4.21 -27.80
C GLY A 445 13.15 3.34 -27.23
N LEU A 446 12.81 2.36 -26.38
CA LEU A 446 13.78 1.47 -25.75
C LEU A 446 14.08 0.26 -26.63
N ASP A 447 15.31 -0.26 -26.53
CA ASP A 447 15.72 -1.49 -27.20
C ASP A 447 14.96 -2.71 -26.68
N TYR A 448 14.77 -3.69 -27.56
CA TYR A 448 14.22 -5.00 -27.21
C TYR A 448 15.36 -5.98 -26.85
N PRO A 449 15.19 -6.84 -25.82
CA PRO A 449 14.02 -6.93 -24.93
C PRO A 449 14.01 -5.87 -23.82
N ALA A 450 12.81 -5.50 -23.38
CA ALA A 450 12.58 -4.80 -22.13
C ALA A 450 12.52 -5.82 -20.96
N PRO A 451 12.74 -5.40 -19.70
CA PRO A 451 12.80 -6.33 -18.59
C PRO A 451 11.54 -7.19 -18.43
N GLY A 452 10.34 -6.61 -18.54
CA GLY A 452 9.09 -7.36 -18.42
C GLY A 452 8.77 -8.32 -19.58
N ASN A 453 9.44 -8.18 -20.74
CA ASN A 453 9.24 -9.06 -21.90
C ASN A 453 10.48 -9.85 -22.33
N GLY A 454 11.54 -9.86 -21.51
CA GLY A 454 12.68 -10.72 -21.78
C GLY A 454 13.70 -10.77 -20.65
N CYS A 455 14.51 -11.83 -20.67
CA CYS A 455 15.59 -12.00 -19.71
C CYS A 455 16.74 -11.03 -20.02
N VAL A 456 16.79 -9.92 -19.29
CA VAL A 456 17.87 -8.90 -19.41
C VAL A 456 18.97 -9.05 -18.34
N THR A 457 18.85 -10.04 -17.45
CA THR A 457 19.75 -10.28 -16.31
C THR A 457 20.30 -11.71 -16.27
N ALA A 458 20.30 -12.41 -17.42
CA ALA A 458 20.79 -13.79 -17.50
C ALA A 458 22.24 -13.89 -16.99
N GLY A 459 22.50 -14.85 -16.09
CA GLY A 459 23.83 -15.09 -15.53
C GLY A 459 24.33 -14.05 -14.52
N GLN A 460 23.53 -13.05 -14.15
CA GLN A 460 23.92 -12.06 -13.16
C GLN A 460 23.86 -12.63 -11.73
N LEU A 461 24.95 -12.49 -10.97
CA LEU A 461 25.03 -12.99 -9.59
C LEU A 461 23.94 -12.34 -8.72
N GLY A 462 23.27 -13.16 -7.91
CA GLY A 462 22.20 -12.72 -7.01
C GLY A 462 20.85 -12.51 -7.70
N VAL A 463 20.73 -12.79 -9.00
CA VAL A 463 19.48 -12.65 -9.76
C VAL A 463 19.02 -14.00 -10.28
N GLN A 464 17.76 -14.32 -10.06
CA GLN A 464 17.10 -15.47 -10.64
C GLN A 464 16.04 -14.96 -11.61
N SER A 465 16.10 -15.39 -12.87
CA SER A 465 15.12 -14.96 -13.88
C SER A 465 14.17 -16.11 -14.20
N VAL A 466 12.87 -15.81 -14.28
CA VAL A 466 11.82 -16.79 -14.54
C VAL A 466 10.98 -16.34 -15.74
N ASP A 467 10.99 -17.17 -16.77
CA ASP A 467 10.13 -17.06 -17.94
C ASP A 467 8.72 -17.56 -17.61
N CYS A 468 7.75 -16.65 -17.74
CA CYS A 468 6.35 -16.87 -17.42
C CYS A 468 5.48 -17.08 -18.68
N SER A 469 6.06 -17.39 -19.83
CA SER A 469 5.34 -17.70 -21.08
C SER A 469 4.25 -18.77 -20.93
N ASN A 470 4.43 -19.71 -20.01
CA ASN A 470 3.49 -20.80 -19.71
C ASN A 470 2.53 -20.52 -18.54
N ALA A 471 2.66 -19.37 -17.89
CA ALA A 471 1.86 -19.02 -16.72
C ALA A 471 0.45 -18.56 -17.12
N LYS A 472 -0.54 -18.82 -16.27
CA LYS A 472 -1.88 -18.22 -16.37
C LYS A 472 -1.75 -16.71 -16.23
N ALA A 473 -2.29 -15.99 -17.20
CA ALA A 473 -2.36 -14.54 -17.19
C ALA A 473 -3.71 -14.08 -17.73
N SER A 474 -4.06 -12.82 -17.49
CA SER A 474 -5.24 -12.21 -18.07
C SER A 474 -4.88 -11.03 -18.98
N TYR A 475 -4.92 -9.81 -18.45
CA TYR A 475 -4.73 -8.53 -19.14
C TYR A 475 -3.41 -8.47 -19.91
N GLY A 476 -3.44 -8.81 -21.22
CA GLY A 476 -2.30 -8.69 -22.13
C GLY A 476 -1.05 -9.44 -21.65
N ASN A 477 -1.23 -10.56 -20.95
CA ASN A 477 -0.14 -11.32 -20.32
C ASN A 477 0.72 -10.52 -19.33
N HIS A 478 0.15 -9.59 -18.55
CA HIS A 478 0.92 -8.69 -17.69
C HIS A 478 0.79 -8.96 -16.18
N ASP A 479 -0.13 -9.83 -15.76
CA ASP A 479 -0.43 -10.09 -14.34
C ASP A 479 -0.23 -11.54 -13.90
N TYR A 480 0.58 -12.28 -14.65
CA TYR A 480 0.97 -13.67 -14.39
C TYR A 480 1.52 -13.89 -12.98
N GLY A 481 2.38 -12.98 -12.50
CA GLY A 481 2.98 -13.06 -11.17
C GLY A 481 1.98 -12.92 -10.01
N ARG A 482 0.72 -12.58 -10.30
CA ARG A 482 -0.38 -12.46 -9.33
C ARG A 482 -1.47 -13.50 -9.54
N ILE A 483 -1.77 -13.86 -10.78
CA ILE A 483 -2.88 -14.76 -11.12
C ILE A 483 -2.47 -16.22 -11.03
N ASP A 484 -1.26 -16.56 -11.49
CA ASP A 484 -0.87 -17.96 -11.61
C ASP A 484 -0.47 -18.55 -10.23
N PRO A 485 -1.12 -19.65 -9.79
CA PRO A 485 -0.80 -20.33 -8.54
C PRO A 485 0.66 -20.76 -8.38
N LEU A 486 1.30 -21.19 -9.48
CA LEU A 486 2.68 -21.66 -9.49
C LEU A 486 3.64 -20.48 -9.38
N CYS A 487 3.33 -19.36 -10.03
CA CYS A 487 4.05 -18.10 -9.81
C CYS A 487 4.00 -17.67 -8.34
N LEU A 488 2.81 -17.68 -7.72
CA LEU A 488 2.66 -17.32 -6.30
C LEU A 488 3.42 -18.28 -5.38
N ALA A 489 3.37 -19.59 -5.66
CA ALA A 489 4.10 -20.59 -4.90
C ALA A 489 5.62 -20.39 -5.01
N ASP A 490 6.14 -20.17 -6.22
CA ASP A 490 7.56 -19.94 -6.45
C ASP A 490 8.06 -18.65 -5.76
N GLN A 491 7.28 -17.57 -5.82
CA GLN A 491 7.60 -16.32 -5.13
C GLN A 491 7.63 -16.51 -3.61
N ARG A 492 6.66 -17.25 -3.04
CA ARG A 492 6.67 -17.62 -1.61
C ARG A 492 7.96 -18.34 -1.25
N ASP A 493 8.32 -19.34 -2.04
CA ASP A 493 9.46 -20.22 -1.75
C ASP A 493 10.78 -19.44 -1.92
N PHE A 494 10.87 -18.55 -2.92
CA PHE A 494 11.97 -17.60 -3.04
C PHE A 494 12.11 -16.71 -1.81
N LEU A 495 11.01 -16.13 -1.32
CA LEU A 495 11.01 -15.27 -0.14
C LEU A 495 11.48 -16.04 1.12
N LYS A 496 11.14 -17.33 1.22
CA LYS A 496 11.62 -18.27 2.25
C LYS A 496 13.09 -18.69 2.07
N GLY A 497 13.72 -18.35 0.95
CA GLY A 497 15.10 -18.69 0.65
C GLY A 497 15.31 -20.08 0.04
N THR A 498 14.24 -20.72 -0.43
CA THR A 498 14.32 -21.99 -1.16
C THR A 498 15.12 -21.82 -2.44
N LEU A 499 16.05 -22.74 -2.69
CA LEU A 499 16.87 -22.73 -3.90
C LEU A 499 16.01 -23.04 -5.15
N PRO A 500 16.34 -22.48 -6.33
CA PRO A 500 15.61 -22.70 -7.58
C PRO A 500 15.29 -24.15 -7.92
N GLU A 501 16.25 -25.06 -7.76
CA GLU A 501 16.13 -26.49 -8.01
C GLU A 501 15.13 -27.20 -7.10
N ASN A 502 14.77 -26.58 -5.97
CA ASN A 502 13.80 -27.08 -5.01
C ASN A 502 12.43 -26.37 -5.12
N ARG A 503 12.25 -25.50 -6.12
CA ARG A 503 10.97 -24.84 -6.42
C ARG A 503 10.32 -25.52 -7.62
N HIS A 504 9.03 -25.24 -7.85
CA HIS A 504 8.26 -25.82 -8.96
C HIS A 504 8.57 -25.14 -10.30
N LEU A 505 9.84 -25.18 -10.71
CA LEU A 505 10.36 -24.54 -11.92
C LEU A 505 11.01 -25.56 -12.85
N LEU A 506 10.95 -25.27 -14.16
CA LEU A 506 11.71 -25.99 -15.17
C LEU A 506 13.04 -25.25 -15.41
N HIS A 507 14.15 -25.99 -15.42
CA HIS A 507 15.46 -25.42 -15.74
C HIS A 507 15.62 -25.30 -17.26
N ASP A 508 16.06 -24.13 -17.76
CA ASP A 508 16.46 -23.98 -19.16
C ASP A 508 17.87 -24.56 -19.37
N PRO A 509 18.03 -25.67 -20.12
CA PRO A 509 19.33 -26.30 -20.31
C PRO A 509 20.30 -25.46 -21.17
N VAL A 510 19.79 -24.48 -21.93
CA VAL A 510 20.55 -23.64 -22.85
C VAL A 510 21.01 -22.35 -22.19
N LYS A 511 20.23 -21.81 -21.24
CA LYS A 511 20.50 -20.52 -20.58
C LYS A 511 20.67 -20.70 -19.07
N PRO A 512 21.92 -20.89 -18.58
CA PRO A 512 22.18 -21.02 -17.14
C PRO A 512 21.58 -19.87 -16.32
N GLY A 513 20.84 -20.21 -15.27
CA GLY A 513 20.18 -19.24 -14.39
C GLY A 513 18.84 -18.71 -14.89
N LEU A 514 18.38 -19.16 -16.06
CA LEU A 514 17.01 -18.97 -16.51
C LEU A 514 16.16 -20.20 -16.14
N TRP A 515 15.00 -19.91 -15.55
CA TRP A 515 14.00 -20.90 -15.17
C TRP A 515 12.70 -20.59 -15.90
N GLN A 516 11.80 -21.55 -15.97
CA GLN A 516 10.49 -21.39 -16.60
C GLN A 516 9.39 -21.94 -15.70
N ILE A 517 8.26 -21.24 -15.65
CA ILE A 517 7.04 -21.77 -15.03
C ILE A 517 6.57 -22.97 -15.87
N PRO A 518 6.29 -24.14 -15.27
CA PRO A 518 5.74 -25.26 -16.03
C PRO A 518 4.32 -24.91 -16.50
N PRO A 519 3.84 -25.55 -17.60
CA PRO A 519 2.47 -25.35 -18.07
C PRO A 519 1.45 -25.54 -16.95
N SER A 520 0.63 -24.52 -16.73
CA SER A 520 -0.43 -24.58 -15.73
C SER A 520 -1.44 -25.65 -16.11
N ARG A 521 -1.67 -26.62 -15.22
CA ARG A 521 -2.68 -27.66 -15.42
C ARG A 521 -4.11 -27.12 -15.33
#